data_AF-A0A645BKT8-F1
#
_entry.id   AF-A0A645BKT8-F1
#
_cell.length_a   1.000
_cell.length_b   1.000
_cell.length_c   1.000
_cell.angle_alpha   90.00
_cell.angle_beta   90.00
_cell.angle_gamma   90.00
#
_symmetry.space_group_name_H-M   'P 1'
#
loop_
_entity.id
_entity.type
_entity.pdbx_description
1 polymer ?
#
loop_
_entity_poly.entity_id
_entity_poly.type
_entity_poly.pdbx_seq_one_letter_code
_entity_poly.pdbx_strand_id
1 'polypeptide(L)'
;MKKYIIYVVVALAVVAGVVIRLKSNKEKTVDRVYRYDKNQPIPVQVDTLEMELIGNNLFYTGTFEPNKETKISADIQGKINSVLVDAGSVVSKGQPLVLLDNALLKLQL
;
A
#
# COMPACT_ATOMS: atom_id res chain seq x y z
N MET A 1 -84.88 9.52 -45.61
CA MET A 1 -83.49 9.59 -46.13
C MET A 1 -82.48 10.31 -45.21
N LYS A 2 -82.87 11.28 -44.36
CA LYS A 2 -81.92 12.00 -43.48
C LYS A 2 -81.35 11.16 -42.31
N LYS A 3 -82.11 10.19 -41.77
CA LYS A 3 -81.68 9.34 -40.64
C LYS A 3 -80.54 8.38 -41.00
N TYR A 4 -80.53 7.82 -42.22
CA TYR A 4 -79.46 6.93 -42.70
C TYR A 4 -78.12 7.63 -42.84
N ILE A 5 -78.12 8.90 -43.29
CA ILE A 5 -76.90 9.72 -43.39
C ILE A 5 -76.28 9.93 -41.99
N ILE A 6 -77.11 10.17 -40.97
CA ILE A 6 -76.65 10.32 -39.59
C ILE A 6 -75.99 9.04 -39.08
N TYR A 7 -76.57 7.87 -39.32
CA TYR A 7 -75.97 6.59 -38.92
C TYR A 7 -74.61 6.33 -39.58
N VAL A 8 -74.47 6.64 -40.87
CA VAL A 8 -73.20 6.48 -41.60
C VAL A 8 -72.12 7.42 -41.05
N VAL A 9 -72.46 8.67 -40.76
CA VAL A 9 -71.53 9.65 -40.18
C VAL A 9 -71.08 9.24 -38.78
N VAL A 10 -72.00 8.74 -37.95
CA VAL A 10 -71.67 8.24 -36.60
C VAL A 10 -70.75 7.01 -36.68
N ALA A 11 -71.03 6.07 -37.58
CA ALA A 11 -70.17 4.91 -37.79
C ALA A 11 -68.75 5.31 -38.22
N LEU A 12 -68.64 6.26 -39.16
CA LEU A 12 -67.35 6.82 -39.59
C LEU A 12 -66.60 7.51 -38.45
N ALA A 13 -67.29 8.28 -37.61
CA ALA A 13 -66.70 8.95 -36.46
C ALA A 13 -66.16 7.94 -35.42
N VAL A 14 -66.88 6.85 -35.18
CA VAL A 14 -66.44 5.76 -34.29
C VAL A 14 -65.19 5.09 -34.85
N VAL A 15 -65.17 4.75 -36.14
CA VAL A 15 -64.01 4.13 -36.79
C VAL A 15 -62.79 5.05 -36.73
N ALA A 16 -62.96 6.35 -37.01
CA ALA A 16 -61.88 7.33 -36.90
C ALA A 16 -61.33 7.42 -35.45
N GLY A 17 -62.22 7.43 -34.45
CA GLY A 17 -61.83 7.42 -33.04
C GLY A 17 -61.01 6.19 -32.65
N VAL A 18 -61.40 5.01 -33.14
CA VAL A 18 -60.67 3.74 -32.90
C VAL A 18 -59.29 3.77 -33.55
N VAL A 19 -59.16 4.24 -34.79
CA VAL A 19 -57.87 4.35 -35.50
C VAL A 19 -56.92 5.31 -34.79
N ILE A 20 -57.41 6.47 -34.34
CA ILE A 20 -56.61 7.44 -33.59
C ILE A 20 -56.11 6.83 -32.27
N ARG A 21 -57.00 6.14 -31.54
CA ARG A 21 -56.63 5.46 -30.29
C ARG A 21 -55.60 4.36 -30.52
N LEU A 22 -55.75 3.54 -31.56
CA LEU A 22 -54.80 2.49 -31.90
C LEU A 22 -53.41 3.05 -32.26
N LYS A 23 -53.37 4.13 -33.05
CA LYS A 23 -52.10 4.79 -33.41
C LYS A 23 -51.39 5.36 -32.18
N SER A 24 -52.12 6.08 -31.33
CA SER A 24 -51.57 6.66 -30.09
C SER A 24 -51.08 5.57 -29.12
N ASN A 25 -51.80 4.45 -29.03
CA ASN A 25 -51.40 3.34 -28.16
C ASN A 25 -50.15 2.61 -28.70
N LYS A 26 -50.03 2.48 -30.02
CA LYS A 26 -48.84 1.92 -30.67
C LYS A 26 -47.60 2.79 -30.46
N GLU A 27 -47.71 4.12 -30.64
CA GLU A 27 -46.60 5.06 -30.40
C GLU A 27 -46.11 5.01 -28.95
N LYS A 28 -47.02 5.10 -27.98
CA LYS A 28 -46.68 4.97 -26.55
C LYS A 28 -46.05 3.64 -26.18
N THR A 29 -46.30 2.57 -26.94
CA THR A 29 -45.71 1.25 -26.70
C THR A 29 -44.33 1.16 -27.35
N VAL A 30 -44.13 1.80 -28.50
CA VAL A 30 -42.82 1.87 -29.17
C VAL A 30 -41.80 2.67 -28.36
N ASP A 31 -42.20 3.80 -27.77
CA ASP A 31 -41.28 4.66 -27.01
C ASP A 31 -40.93 4.10 -25.63
N ARG A 32 -41.81 3.27 -25.04
CA ARG A 32 -41.59 2.67 -23.72
C ARG A 32 -40.80 1.36 -23.74
N VAL A 33 -40.59 0.78 -24.93
CA VAL A 33 -39.82 -0.46 -25.06
C VAL A 33 -38.37 -0.11 -25.36
N TYR A 34 -37.50 -0.44 -24.42
CA TYR A 34 -36.06 -0.36 -24.60
C TYR A 34 -35.64 -1.14 -25.84
N ARG A 35 -35.05 -0.43 -26.82
CA ARG A 35 -34.46 -1.04 -28.00
C ARG A 35 -32.97 -1.17 -27.76
N TYR A 36 -32.51 -2.40 -27.60
CA TYR A 36 -31.08 -2.70 -27.53
C TYR A 36 -30.42 -2.31 -28.85
N ASP A 37 -29.66 -1.20 -28.84
CA ASP A 37 -28.85 -0.79 -29.97
C ASP A 37 -27.57 -1.63 -30.01
N LYS A 38 -27.51 -2.56 -30.95
CA LYS A 38 -26.35 -3.44 -31.15
C LYS A 38 -25.07 -2.68 -31.52
N ASN A 39 -25.20 -1.44 -32.00
CA ASN A 39 -24.07 -0.61 -32.39
C ASN A 39 -23.57 0.29 -31.24
N GLN A 40 -24.26 0.31 -30.11
CA GLN A 40 -23.82 1.09 -28.96
C GLN A 40 -22.64 0.38 -28.27
N PRO A 41 -21.44 1.00 -28.21
CA PRO A 41 -20.31 0.40 -27.53
C PRO A 41 -20.57 0.32 -26.02
N ILE A 42 -20.26 -0.83 -25.45
CA ILE A 42 -20.34 -1.06 -24.00
C ILE A 42 -19.02 -0.59 -23.39
N PRO A 43 -19.01 0.39 -22.47
CA PRO A 43 -17.79 0.82 -21.82
C PRO A 43 -17.24 -0.31 -20.96
N VAL A 44 -15.94 -0.55 -21.08
CA VAL A 44 -15.20 -1.52 -20.26
C VAL A 44 -14.04 -0.82 -19.59
N GLN A 45 -13.68 -1.29 -18.40
CA GLN A 45 -12.48 -0.85 -17.71
C GLN A 45 -11.37 -1.86 -18.01
N VAL A 46 -10.26 -1.37 -18.54
CA VAL A 46 -9.08 -2.18 -18.86
C VAL A 46 -7.89 -1.61 -18.13
N ASP A 47 -6.96 -2.50 -17.79
CA ASP A 47 -5.64 -2.16 -17.29
C ASP A 47 -4.61 -2.76 -18.24
N THR A 48 -3.53 -2.01 -18.51
CA THR A 48 -2.48 -2.43 -19.44
C THR A 48 -1.29 -2.92 -18.64
N LEU A 49 -0.92 -4.18 -18.84
CA LEU A 49 0.18 -4.79 -18.10
C LEU A 49 1.53 -4.22 -18.57
N GLU A 50 2.34 -3.78 -17.61
CA GLU A 50 3.73 -3.39 -17.82
C GLU A 50 4.67 -4.30 -17.05
N MET A 51 5.88 -4.47 -17.59
CA MET A 51 6.91 -5.28 -16.94
C MET A 51 7.53 -4.47 -15.79
N GLU A 52 7.35 -4.93 -14.56
CA GLU A 52 7.96 -4.33 -13.38
C GLU A 52 9.03 -5.26 -12.78
N LEU A 53 10.16 -4.66 -12.36
CA LEU A 53 11.18 -5.37 -11.60
C LEU A 53 10.76 -5.44 -10.13
N ILE A 54 10.23 -6.59 -9.72
CA ILE A 54 9.85 -6.82 -8.33
C ILE A 54 11.11 -7.17 -7.52
N GLY A 55 11.57 -6.21 -6.71
CA GLY A 55 12.64 -6.44 -5.74
C GLY A 55 12.11 -7.08 -4.45
N ASN A 56 12.75 -8.15 -3.98
CA ASN A 56 12.44 -8.77 -2.70
C ASN A 56 13.41 -8.25 -1.62
N ASN A 57 13.09 -7.10 -1.02
CA ASN A 57 13.90 -6.50 0.03
C ASN A 57 13.53 -7.09 1.39
N LEU A 58 14.50 -7.74 2.05
CA LEU A 58 14.36 -8.25 3.40
C LEU A 58 14.98 -7.26 4.39
N PHE A 59 14.17 -6.79 5.33
CA PHE A 59 14.60 -5.89 6.39
C PHE A 59 14.75 -6.69 7.69
N TYR A 60 15.93 -6.58 8.30
CA TYR A 60 16.23 -7.21 9.58
C TYR A 60 16.66 -6.14 10.57
N THR A 61 16.17 -6.26 11.80
CA THR A 61 16.64 -5.47 12.93
C THR A 61 17.78 -6.22 13.61
N GLY A 62 18.82 -5.49 14.00
CA GLY A 62 19.93 -6.04 14.76
C GLY A 62 20.63 -4.97 15.59
N THR A 63 21.49 -5.42 16.50
CA THR A 63 22.34 -4.56 17.33
C THR A 63 23.80 -4.82 16.97
N PHE A 64 24.64 -3.82 17.17
CA PHE A 64 26.09 -3.97 17.00
C PHE A 64 26.70 -4.52 18.29
N GLU A 65 27.48 -5.60 18.16
CA GLU A 65 28.23 -6.18 19.27
C GLU A 65 29.72 -6.24 18.93
N PRO A 66 30.61 -6.03 19.92
CA PRO A 66 32.05 -6.16 19.71
C PRO A 66 32.40 -7.60 19.36
N ASN A 67 33.25 -7.79 18.33
CA ASN A 67 33.77 -9.11 17.97
C ASN A 67 34.55 -9.76 19.14
N LYS A 68 35.23 -8.95 19.95
CA LYS A 68 35.94 -9.38 21.16
C LYS A 68 35.78 -8.35 22.26
N GLU A 69 35.39 -8.81 23.43
CA GLU A 69 35.33 -8.01 24.65
C GLU A 69 36.07 -8.75 25.77
N THR A 70 36.82 -8.02 26.59
CA THR A 70 37.50 -8.58 27.74
C THR A 70 37.57 -7.57 28.87
N LYS A 71 37.52 -8.07 30.10
CA LYS A 71 37.73 -7.27 31.31
C LYS A 71 39.15 -7.50 31.79
N ILE A 72 39.89 -6.41 32.03
CA ILE A 72 41.24 -6.46 32.56
C ILE A 72 41.17 -6.35 34.08
N SER A 73 41.88 -7.25 34.77
CA SER A 73 42.04 -7.25 36.22
C SER A 73 43.52 -7.26 36.56
N ALA A 74 43.88 -6.74 37.72
CA ALA A 74 45.24 -6.84 38.23
C ALA A 74 45.53 -8.25 38.76
N ASP A 75 46.71 -8.79 38.47
CA ASP A 75 47.16 -10.10 38.98
C ASP A 75 47.43 -10.09 40.49
N ILE A 76 47.80 -8.92 41.03
CA ILE A 76 48.10 -8.72 42.45
C ILE A 76 47.28 -7.56 43.02
N GLN A 77 47.03 -7.62 44.33
CA GLN A 77 46.44 -6.50 45.06
C GLN A 77 47.48 -5.39 45.24
N GLY A 78 47.10 -4.15 44.93
CA GLY A 78 47.97 -2.99 45.08
C GLY A 78 47.20 -1.68 44.92
N LYS A 79 47.83 -0.57 45.30
CA LYS A 79 47.28 0.77 45.04
C LYS A 79 47.60 1.20 43.61
N ILE A 80 46.66 1.87 42.95
CA ILE A 80 46.91 2.48 41.63
C ILE A 80 47.83 3.69 41.82
N ASN A 81 48.98 3.68 41.14
CA ASN A 81 49.92 4.79 41.09
C ASN A 81 49.60 5.72 39.91
N SER A 82 49.29 5.17 38.73
CA SER A 82 48.87 5.96 37.57
C SER A 82 48.02 5.17 36.58
N VAL A 83 47.19 5.88 35.82
CA VAL A 83 46.45 5.36 34.65
C VAL A 83 47.11 5.97 33.41
N LEU A 84 47.47 5.13 32.44
CA LEU A 84 48.27 5.50 31.27
C LEU A 84 47.45 5.73 29.99
N VAL A 85 46.13 5.53 30.05
CA VAL A 85 45.23 5.58 28.89
C VAL A 85 43.92 6.26 29.25
N ASP A 86 43.30 6.90 28.25
CA ASP A 86 42.01 7.55 28.38
C ASP A 86 40.88 6.74 27.72
N ALA A 87 39.63 7.03 28.10
CA ALA A 87 38.46 6.40 27.49
C ALA A 87 38.42 6.64 25.96
N GLY A 88 38.29 5.56 25.20
CA GLY A 88 38.30 5.60 23.73
C GLY A 88 39.69 5.49 23.09
N SER A 89 40.76 5.39 23.89
CA SER A 89 42.13 5.18 23.38
C SER A 89 42.28 3.80 22.72
N VAL A 90 42.97 3.76 21.58
CA VAL A 90 43.36 2.51 20.92
C VAL A 90 44.65 1.99 21.55
N VAL A 91 44.65 0.72 21.96
CA VAL A 91 45.78 0.10 22.67
C VAL A 91 46.22 -1.19 21.99
N SER A 92 47.49 -1.56 22.17
CA SER A 92 48.07 -2.79 21.62
C SER A 92 48.20 -3.88 22.69
N LYS A 93 48.29 -5.15 22.26
CA LYS A 93 48.52 -6.28 23.16
C LYS A 93 49.83 -6.08 23.94
N GLY A 94 49.76 -6.21 25.26
CA GLY A 94 50.92 -6.05 26.17
C GLY A 94 51.24 -4.60 26.54
N GLN A 95 50.50 -3.62 26.01
CA GLN A 95 50.66 -2.24 26.42
C GLN A 95 50.20 -2.06 27.88
N PRO A 96 51.01 -1.44 28.76
CA PRO A 96 50.60 -1.15 30.12
C PRO A 96 49.48 -0.10 30.13
N LEU A 97 48.38 -0.41 30.81
CA LEU A 97 47.22 0.48 30.93
C LEU A 97 47.17 1.21 32.28
N VAL A 98 47.62 0.54 33.34
CA VAL A 98 47.62 1.03 34.72
C VAL A 98 48.93 0.61 35.39
N LEU A 99 49.55 1.50 36.14
CA LEU A 99 50.69 1.19 36.99
C LEU A 99 50.24 1.08 38.44
N LEU A 100 50.54 -0.04 39.07
CA LEU A 100 50.38 -0.24 40.50
C LEU A 100 51.62 0.27 41.25
N ASP A 101 51.44 0.68 42.49
CA ASP A 101 52.54 1.04 43.38
C ASP A 101 53.47 -0.16 43.58
N ASN A 102 54.74 0.02 43.23
CA ASN A 102 55.78 -1.00 43.27
C ASN A 102 56.99 -0.59 44.12
N ALA A 103 56.85 0.40 45.02
CA ALA A 103 57.96 0.88 45.84
C ALA A 103 58.63 -0.25 46.65
N LEU A 104 57.83 -1.15 47.24
CA LEU A 104 58.33 -2.25 48.07
C LEU A 104 59.00 -3.36 47.23
N LEU A 105 58.46 -3.64 46.04
CA LEU A 105 59.06 -4.56 45.06
C LEU A 105 60.43 -4.06 44.58
N LYS A 106 60.58 -2.74 44.37
CA LYS A 106 61.85 -2.14 43.96
C LYS A 106 62.94 -2.17 45.04
N LEU A 107 62.57 -2.25 46.32
CA LEU A 107 63.52 -2.35 47.44
C LEU A 107 64.05 -3.78 47.65
N GLN A 108 63.36 -4.79 47.11
CA GLN A 108 63.72 -6.21 47.22
C GLN A 108 64.62 -6.70 46.06
N LEU A 109 64.87 -5.85 45.06
CA LEU A 109 65.72 -6.10 43.90
C LEU A 109 67.07 -5.37 44.06
#